data_AF-A0A124IV43-F1
#
_entry.id   AF-A0A124IV43-F1
#
_cell.length_a   1.000
_cell.length_b   1.000
_cell.length_c   1.000
_cell.angle_alpha   90.00
_cell.angle_beta   90.00
_cell.angle_gamma   90.00
#
_symmetry.space_group_name_H-M   'P 1'
#
loop_
_entity.id
_entity.type
_entity.pdbx_description
1 polymer ?
#
loop_
_entity_poly.entity_id
_entity_poly.type
_entity_poly.pdbx_seq_one_letter_code
_entity_poly.pdbx_strand_id
1 'polypeptide(L)'
;MRDSKKKRSRIEIIADILKYLDNNGCSRPTRMSTALNLSYDKLMDYVKELAAKGMIETNIEGICITSRGLQFLREYIRWSSFAKSFGIDI
;
A
#
# COMPACT_ATOMS: atom_id res chain seq x y z
N MET A 1 -7.24 9.11 -27.28
CA MET A 1 -7.95 9.44 -26.02
C MET A 1 -7.03 9.08 -24.87
N ARG A 2 -6.68 10.02 -23.98
CA ARG A 2 -5.99 9.67 -22.73
C ARG A 2 -7.06 9.10 -21.81
N ASP A 3 -7.04 7.80 -21.55
CA ASP A 3 -7.80 7.24 -20.44
C ASP A 3 -7.45 8.04 -19.19
N SER A 4 -8.42 8.75 -18.63
CA SER A 4 -8.28 9.38 -17.33
C SER A 4 -8.14 8.26 -16.31
N LYS A 5 -6.90 7.82 -16.02
CA LYS A 5 -6.60 6.88 -14.94
C LYS A 5 -7.35 7.35 -13.70
N LYS A 6 -8.34 6.58 -13.26
CA LYS A 6 -9.11 6.83 -12.04
C LYS A 6 -8.10 7.12 -10.93
N LYS A 7 -8.27 8.24 -10.24
CA LYS A 7 -7.36 8.63 -9.16
C LYS A 7 -7.45 7.56 -8.09
N ARG A 8 -6.31 6.92 -7.77
CA ARG A 8 -6.23 5.95 -6.68
C ARG A 8 -6.79 6.58 -5.40
N SER A 9 -7.77 5.90 -4.83
CA SER A 9 -8.30 6.15 -3.51
C SER A 9 -7.22 5.95 -2.45
N ARG A 10 -7.46 6.48 -1.25
CA ARG A 10 -6.55 6.33 -0.12
C ARG A 10 -6.32 4.87 0.24
N ILE A 11 -7.36 4.04 0.19
CA ILE A 11 -7.28 2.62 0.55
C ILE A 11 -6.49 1.83 -0.49
N GLU A 12 -6.62 2.16 -1.78
CA GLU A 12 -5.78 1.59 -2.84
C GLU A 12 -4.30 1.91 -2.63
N ILE A 13 -3.96 3.15 -2.25
CA ILE A 13 -2.57 3.54 -1.98
C ILE A 13 -2.00 2.76 -0.78
N ILE A 14 -2.78 2.59 0.29
CA ILE A 14 -2.37 1.78 1.44
C ILE A 14 -2.15 0.33 1.02
N ALA A 15 -3.07 -0.25 0.25
CA ALA A 15 -2.94 -1.60 -0.24
C ALA A 15 -1.73 -1.77 -1.17
N ASP A 16 -1.47 -0.81 -2.06
CA ASP A 16 -0.29 -0.80 -2.95
C ASP A 16 1.01 -0.82 -2.13
N ILE A 17 1.11 0.00 -1.07
CA ILE A 17 2.29 0.04 -0.17
C ILE A 17 2.49 -1.32 0.51
N LEU A 18 1.44 -1.87 1.13
CA LEU A 18 1.52 -3.13 1.86
C LEU A 18 1.84 -4.29 0.91
N LYS A 19 1.22 -4.32 -0.27
CA LYS A 19 1.49 -5.33 -1.31
C LYS A 19 2.92 -5.24 -1.85
N TYR A 20 3.45 -4.03 -2.01
CA TYR A 20 4.85 -3.85 -2.41
C TYR A 20 5.80 -4.45 -1.37
N LEU A 21 5.56 -4.19 -0.09
CA LEU A 21 6.37 -4.73 1.01
C LEU A 21 6.25 -6.25 1.15
N ASP A 22 5.05 -6.81 0.97
CA ASP A 22 4.82 -8.26 0.98
C ASP A 22 5.61 -8.96 -0.14
N ASN A 23 5.62 -8.38 -1.35
CA ASN A 23 6.28 -8.97 -2.51
C ASN A 23 7.81 -8.79 -2.53
N ASN A 24 8.33 -7.69 -1.96
CA ASN A 24 9.75 -7.31 -2.08
C ASN A 24 10.51 -7.39 -0.75
N GLY A 25 9.82 -7.67 0.35
CA GLY A 25 10.37 -7.56 1.69
C GLY A 25 10.67 -6.11 2.09
N CYS A 26 11.50 -5.97 3.12
CA CYS A 26 11.88 -4.68 3.66
C CYS A 26 12.52 -3.77 2.61
N SER A 27 12.01 -2.55 2.47
CA SER A 27 12.33 -1.69 1.34
C SER A 27 12.66 -0.25 1.73
N ARG A 28 13.60 0.35 0.99
CA ARG A 28 13.98 1.77 1.19
C ARG A 28 12.89 2.70 0.65
N PRO A 29 12.57 3.81 1.34
CA PRO A 29 11.52 4.74 0.91
C PRO A 29 11.71 5.26 -0.53
N THR A 30 12.95 5.51 -0.94
CA THR A 30 13.29 6.00 -2.30
C THR A 30 13.00 4.97 -3.39
N ARG A 31 13.14 3.67 -3.12
CA ARG A 31 12.74 2.62 -4.07
C ARG A 31 11.22 2.51 -4.16
N MET A 32 10.56 2.60 -3.02
CA MET A 32 9.10 2.55 -2.92
C MET A 32 8.43 3.72 -3.63
N SER A 33 8.91 4.96 -3.47
CA SER A 33 8.31 6.15 -4.08
C SER A 33 8.26 6.05 -5.60
N THR A 34 9.36 5.59 -6.19
CA THR A 34 9.48 5.36 -7.64
C THR A 34 8.55 4.24 -8.10
N ALA A 35 8.56 3.09 -7.40
CA ALA A 35 7.74 1.94 -7.78
C ALA A 35 6.23 2.20 -7.64
N LEU A 36 5.83 2.96 -6.62
CA LEU A 36 4.42 3.24 -6.31
C LEU A 36 3.89 4.50 -7.01
N ASN A 37 4.73 5.20 -7.78
CA ASN A 37 4.40 6.49 -8.39
C ASN A 37 3.82 7.48 -7.35
N LEU A 38 4.50 7.60 -6.22
CA LEU A 38 4.19 8.53 -5.13
C LEU A 38 5.35 9.50 -4.98
N SER A 39 5.07 10.78 -4.68
CA SER A 39 6.12 11.66 -4.21
C SER A 39 6.66 11.16 -2.88
N TYR A 40 7.94 11.43 -2.61
CA TYR A 40 8.59 11.01 -1.37
C TYR A 40 7.78 11.46 -0.14
N ASP A 41 7.37 12.74 -0.11
CA ASP A 41 6.60 13.29 1.01
C ASP A 41 5.27 12.56 1.22
N LYS A 42 4.51 12.32 0.15
CA LYS A 42 3.24 11.59 0.23
C LYS A 42 3.44 10.17 0.72
N LEU A 43 4.47 9.47 0.23
CA LEU A 43 4.80 8.14 0.73
C LEU A 43 5.10 8.19 2.23
N MET A 44 5.91 9.15 2.67
CA MET A 44 6.29 9.28 4.07
C MET A 44 5.10 9.60 4.98
N ASP A 45 4.09 10.34 4.51
CA ASP A 45 2.84 10.56 5.25
C ASP A 45 2.09 9.23 5.49
N TYR A 46 1.98 8.40 4.45
CA TYR A 46 1.39 7.06 4.60
C TYR A 46 2.24 6.16 5.50
N VAL A 47 3.56 6.20 5.39
CA VAL A 47 4.46 5.41 6.24
C VAL A 47 4.28 5.78 7.71
N LYS A 48 4.23 7.07 8.05
CA LYS A 48 3.96 7.51 9.42
C LYS A 48 2.61 7.00 9.93
N GLU A 49 1.57 7.11 9.12
CA GLU A 49 0.23 6.63 9.47
C GLU A 49 0.19 5.11 9.69
N LEU A 50 0.77 4.34 8.77
CA LEU A 50 0.78 2.88 8.83
C LEU A 50 1.63 2.38 10.00
N ALA A 51 2.73 3.06 10.32
CA ALA A 51 3.55 2.78 11.49
C ALA A 51 2.78 3.04 12.78
N ALA A 52 2.07 4.17 12.89
CA ALA A 52 1.22 4.49 14.04
C ALA A 52 0.09 3.47 14.25
N LYS A 53 -0.39 2.84 13.16
CA LYS A 53 -1.38 1.76 13.20
C LYS A 53 -0.78 0.37 13.40
N GLY A 54 0.55 0.26 13.50
CA GLY A 54 1.27 -1.00 13.64
C GLY A 54 1.13 -1.92 12.43
N MET A 55 0.89 -1.38 11.23
CA MET A 55 0.81 -2.16 9.99
C MET A 55 2.18 -2.34 9.34
N ILE A 56 3.10 -1.41 9.58
CA ILE A 56 4.50 -1.49 9.14
C ILE A 56 5.43 -1.14 10.30
N GLU A 57 6.70 -1.48 10.16
CA GLU A 57 7.78 -1.08 11.05
C GLU A 57 8.99 -0.61 10.23
N THR A 58 9.91 0.12 10.86
CA THR A 58 11.16 0.58 10.21
C THR A 58 12.36 0.04 10.97
N ASN A 59 13.28 -0.60 10.25
CA ASN A 59 14.52 -1.15 10.78
C ASN A 59 15.70 -0.79 9.86
N ILE A 60 16.86 -1.44 10.07
CA ILE A 60 18.09 -1.21 9.30
C ILE A 60 17.93 -1.56 7.81
N GLU A 61 17.06 -2.53 7.49
CA GLU A 61 16.80 -2.98 6.12
C GLU A 61 15.86 -2.01 5.38
N GLY A 62 14.94 -1.38 6.09
CA GLY A 62 14.06 -0.33 5.58
C GLY A 62 12.70 -0.37 6.25
N ILE A 63 11.66 -0.09 5.46
CA ILE A 63 10.26 -0.24 5.88
C ILE A 63 9.88 -1.70 5.65
N CYS A 64 9.32 -2.36 6.66
CA CYS A 64 8.89 -3.76 6.64
C CYS A 64 7.40 -3.87 6.96
N ILE A 65 6.71 -4.83 6.34
CA ILE A 65 5.33 -5.14 6.69
C ILE A 65 5.28 -5.99 7.96
N THR A 66 4.32 -5.70 8.83
CA THR A 66 4.08 -6.51 10.05
C THR A 66 3.01 -7.57 9.79
N SER A 67 2.81 -8.50 10.73
CA SER A 67 1.69 -9.45 10.68
C SER A 67 0.32 -8.77 10.61
N ARG A 68 0.15 -7.61 11.27
CA ARG A 68 -1.08 -6.82 11.22
C ARG A 68 -1.29 -6.17 9.85
N GLY A 69 -0.21 -5.66 9.23
CA GLY A 69 -0.25 -5.15 7.86
C GLY A 69 -0.63 -6.23 6.86
N LEU A 70 -0.07 -7.44 7.01
CA LEU A 70 -0.43 -8.60 6.19
C LEU A 70 -1.90 -9.01 6.37
N GLN A 71 -2.42 -8.98 7.59
CA GLN A 71 -3.83 -9.24 7.84
C GLN A 71 -4.73 -8.25 7.10
N PHE A 72 -4.46 -6.94 7.23
CA PHE A 72 -5.20 -5.90 6.53
C PHE A 72 -5.16 -6.11 5.01
N LEU A 73 -3.99 -6.40 4.45
CA LEU A 73 -3.83 -6.62 3.01
C LEU A 73 -4.69 -7.79 2.52
N ARG A 74 -4.71 -8.92 3.26
CA ARG A 74 -5.54 -10.08 2.91
C ARG A 74 -7.03 -9.75 2.94
N GLU A 75 -7.48 -9.03 3.96
CA GLU A 75 -8.88 -8.61 4.08
C GLU A 75 -9.28 -7.66 2.95
N TYR A 76 -8.41 -6.70 2.61
CA TYR A 76 -8.60 -5.80 1.48
C TYR A 76 -8.70 -6.55 0.15
N ILE A 77 -7.80 -7.50 -0.12
CA ILE A 77 -7.86 -8.31 -1.34
C ILE A 77 -9.17 -9.09 -1.41
N ARG A 78 -9.57 -9.74 -0.31
CA ARG A 78 -10.84 -10.48 -0.24
C ARG A 78 -12.04 -9.58 -0.51
N TRP A 79 -12.10 -8.41 0.15
CA TRP A 79 -13.20 -7.47 -0.01
C TRP A 79 -13.25 -6.84 -1.41
N SER A 80 -12.10 -6.46 -1.96
CA SER A 80 -12.04 -5.89 -3.32
C SER A 80 -12.41 -6.91 -4.39
N SER A 81 -12.00 -8.17 -4.25
CA SER A 81 -12.45 -9.26 -5.12
C SER A 81 -13.95 -9.51 -5.01
N PHE A 82 -14.51 -9.47 -3.81
CA PHE A 82 -15.95 -9.59 -3.57
C PHE A 82 -16.71 -8.44 -4.25
N ALA A 83 -16.31 -7.19 -4.03
CA ALA A 83 -16.96 -6.03 -4.65
C ALA A 83 -16.93 -6.12 -6.20
N LYS A 84 -15.79 -6.54 -6.76
CA LYS A 84 -15.65 -6.77 -8.21
C LYS A 84 -16.60 -7.83 -8.75
N SER A 85 -16.91 -8.89 -8.00
CA SER A 85 -17.88 -9.89 -8.46
C SER A 85 -19.31 -9.36 -8.55
N PHE A 86 -19.60 -8.20 -7.93
CA PHE A 86 -20.87 -7.48 -8.06
C PHE A 86 -20.79 -6.29 -9.02
N GLY A 87 -19.70 -6.13 -9.78
CA GLY A 87 -19.51 -5.01 -10.70
C GLY A 87 -19.21 -3.68 -10.02
N ILE A 88 -18.72 -3.70 -8.77
CA ILE A 88 -18.34 -2.50 -8.03
C ILE A 88 -16.83 -2.27 -8.16
N ASP A 89 -16.45 -1.20 -8.85
CA ASP A 89 -15.07 -0.74 -8.96
C ASP A 89 -14.73 0.24 -7.83
N ILE A 90 -13.94 -0.23 -6.88
CA ILE A 90 -13.38 0.59 -5.78
C ILE A 90 -12.23 1.43 -6.30
#